data_AF-A0A7S2QAP1-F1
#
_entry.id   AF-A0A7S2QAP1-F1
#
_cell.length_a   1.000
_cell.length_b   1.000
_cell.length_c   1.000
_cell.angle_alpha   90.00
_cell.angle_beta   90.00
_cell.angle_gamma   90.00
#
_symmetry.space_group_name_H-M   'P 1'
#
loop_
_entity.id
_entity.type
_entity.pdbx_description
1 polymer ?
#
loop_
_entity_poly.entity_id
_entity_poly.type
_entity_poly.pdbx_seq_one_letter_code
_entity_poly.pdbx_strand_id
1 'polypeptide(L)'
;RKVEEERQQMLDSQGVDIRLSDESGDDLRAWTLRVLASGVDAQSELGRQLKAAGAEAIEFEVWIPNAFPTEPPRVRVLAPEFLPGSFFVQQHGALCLEILTNQGWSPAMSFLQLGVQVKSMMSAGQGRIAGAGPM
;
A
#
# COMPACT_ATOMS: atom_id res chain seq x y z
N ARG A 1 -19.47 14.19 -10.94
CA ARG A 1 -18.68 14.94 -11.95
C ARG A 1 -17.66 15.88 -11.29
N LYS A 2 -17.96 17.13 -10.85
CA LYS A 2 -16.94 17.99 -10.18
C LYS A 2 -16.30 17.40 -8.91
N VAL A 3 -17.12 16.77 -8.07
CA VAL A 3 -16.67 16.16 -6.79
C VAL A 3 -15.73 14.96 -7.01
N GLU A 4 -15.87 14.24 -8.12
CA GLU A 4 -15.03 13.08 -8.42
C GLU A 4 -13.65 13.51 -8.95
N GLU A 5 -13.60 14.59 -9.73
CA GLU A 5 -12.34 15.17 -10.24
C GLU A 5 -11.53 15.81 -9.12
N GLU A 6 -12.17 16.55 -8.20
CA GLU A 6 -11.52 17.09 -7.00
C GLU A 6 -10.99 15.96 -6.10
N ARG A 7 -11.79 14.91 -5.90
CA ARG A 7 -11.37 13.73 -5.15
C ARG A 7 -10.20 13.02 -5.82
N GLN A 8 -10.20 12.88 -7.15
CA GLN A 8 -9.11 12.25 -7.89
C GLN A 8 -7.82 13.10 -7.82
N GLN A 9 -7.91 14.42 -7.94
CA GLN A 9 -6.75 15.31 -7.75
C GLN A 9 -6.20 15.26 -6.32
N MET A 10 -7.08 15.18 -5.31
CA MET A 10 -6.65 14.97 -3.93
C MET A 10 -5.98 13.60 -3.73
N LEU A 11 -6.38 12.56 -4.46
CA LEU A 11 -5.76 11.24 -4.40
C LEU A 11 -4.41 11.20 -5.12
N ASP A 12 -4.29 11.85 -6.28
CA ASP A 12 -3.02 11.92 -7.02
C ASP A 12 -1.95 12.72 -6.25
N SER A 13 -2.36 13.74 -5.50
CA SER A 13 -1.45 14.49 -4.61
C SER A 13 -0.96 13.71 -3.38
N GLN A 14 -1.52 12.51 -3.10
CA GLN A 14 -1.15 11.71 -1.93
C GLN A 14 0.10 10.85 -2.15
N GLY A 15 0.70 10.86 -3.35
CA GLY A 15 1.89 10.07 -3.66
C GLY A 15 1.60 8.57 -3.70
N VAL A 16 0.42 8.19 -4.16
CA VAL A 16 0.01 6.79 -4.33
C VAL A 16 -0.20 6.53 -5.82
N ASP A 17 0.42 5.47 -6.33
CA ASP A 17 0.33 5.04 -7.72
C ASP A 17 -0.05 3.57 -7.78
N ILE A 18 -0.82 3.17 -8.78
CA ILE A 18 -1.20 1.77 -8.97
C ILE A 18 -1.17 1.38 -10.43
N ARG A 19 -0.60 0.21 -10.73
CA ARG A 19 -0.42 -0.31 -12.09
C ARG A 19 -0.70 -1.81 -12.12
N LEU A 20 -1.06 -2.32 -13.29
CA LEU A 20 -1.08 -3.77 -13.53
C LEU A 20 0.34 -4.31 -13.44
N SER A 21 0.51 -5.45 -12.77
CA SER A 21 1.83 -6.08 -12.64
C SER A 21 2.24 -6.80 -13.93
N ASP A 22 1.28 -7.27 -14.72
CA ASP A 22 1.52 -7.88 -16.02
C ASP A 22 1.19 -6.90 -17.16
N GLU A 23 2.22 -6.48 -17.89
CA GLU A 23 2.08 -5.60 -19.05
C GLU A 23 1.44 -6.30 -20.26
N SER A 24 1.45 -7.65 -20.28
CA SER A 24 0.83 -8.48 -21.33
C SER A 24 -0.69 -8.51 -21.20
N GLY A 25 -1.20 -8.30 -19.98
CA GLY A 25 -2.63 -8.33 -19.65
C GLY A 25 -3.22 -9.74 -19.56
N ASP A 26 -2.39 -10.77 -19.46
CA ASP A 26 -2.81 -12.16 -19.32
C ASP A 26 -3.32 -12.43 -17.90
N ASP A 27 -2.74 -11.76 -16.89
CA ASP A 27 -3.20 -11.84 -15.51
C ASP A 27 -3.60 -10.47 -14.93
N LEU A 28 -4.89 -10.16 -15.06
CA LEU A 28 -5.49 -8.94 -14.51
C LEU A 28 -5.69 -8.97 -12.99
N ARG A 29 -5.21 -10.01 -12.29
CA ARG A 29 -5.39 -10.17 -10.84
C ARG A 29 -4.20 -9.67 -10.04
N ALA A 30 -3.03 -9.55 -10.65
CA ALA A 30 -1.84 -8.98 -10.03
C ALA A 30 -1.71 -7.49 -10.35
N TRP A 31 -1.63 -6.68 -9.30
CA TRP A 31 -1.44 -5.25 -9.38
C TRP A 31 -0.29 -4.82 -8.47
N THR A 32 0.46 -3.82 -8.92
CA THR A 32 1.52 -3.21 -8.14
C THR A 32 1.03 -1.85 -7.64
N LEU A 33 0.93 -1.73 -6.32
CA LEU A 33 0.61 -0.48 -5.63
C LEU A 33 1.90 0.13 -5.07
N ARG A 34 2.15 1.40 -5.35
CA ARG A 34 3.34 2.13 -4.89
C ARG A 34 2.91 3.31 -4.03
N VAL A 35 3.53 3.43 -2.87
CA VAL A 35 3.40 4.60 -1.99
C VAL A 35 4.75 5.32 -1.97
N LEU A 36 4.81 6.50 -2.56
CA LEU A 36 6.02 7.31 -2.62
C LEU A 36 6.39 7.82 -1.22
N ALA A 37 7.67 7.73 -0.87
CA ALA A 37 8.18 8.27 0.39
C ALA A 37 7.97 9.78 0.50
N SER A 38 7.92 10.50 -0.63
CA SER A 38 7.56 11.92 -0.69
C SER A 38 6.11 12.21 -0.27
N GLY A 39 5.22 11.23 -0.36
CA GLY A 39 3.82 11.31 0.08
C GLY A 39 3.59 10.91 1.54
N VAL A 40 4.66 10.54 2.26
CA VAL A 40 4.67 10.20 3.68
C VAL A 40 5.28 11.37 4.46
N ASP A 41 4.70 11.69 5.63
CA ASP A 41 5.25 12.74 6.48
C ASP A 41 6.68 12.39 6.93
N ALA A 42 7.66 13.22 6.55
CA ALA A 42 9.07 13.03 6.86
C ALA A 42 9.38 13.09 8.36
N GLN A 43 8.50 13.67 9.19
CA GLN A 43 8.64 13.68 10.65
C GLN A 43 8.08 12.42 11.31
N SER A 44 7.21 11.67 10.63
CA SER A 44 6.71 10.39 11.12
C SER A 44 7.83 9.37 11.30
N GLU A 45 7.63 8.37 12.17
CA GLU A 45 8.59 7.27 12.32
C GLU A 45 8.80 6.54 10.99
N LEU A 46 7.71 6.27 10.25
CA LEU A 46 7.78 5.64 8.93
C LEU A 46 8.63 6.45 7.95
N GLY A 47 8.39 7.77 7.85
CA GLY A 47 9.17 8.66 6.98
C GLY A 47 10.66 8.68 7.32
N ARG A 48 11.00 8.69 8.62
CA ARG A 48 12.40 8.62 9.08
C ARG A 48 13.04 7.26 8.76
N GLN A 49 12.32 6.16 8.94
CA GLN A 49 12.80 4.81 8.61
C GLN A 49 13.01 4.65 7.09
N LEU A 50 12.08 5.14 6.26
CA LEU A 50 12.20 5.09 4.79
C LEU A 50 13.45 5.85 4.33
N LYS A 51 13.66 7.05 4.88
CA LYS A 51 14.86 7.85 4.60
C LYS A 51 16.14 7.15 5.05
N ALA A 52 16.15 6.55 6.23
CA ALA A 52 17.30 5.82 6.75
C ALA A 52 17.63 4.57 5.92
N ALA A 53 16.61 3.90 5.40
CA ALA A 53 16.76 2.74 4.51
C ALA A 53 17.10 3.12 3.06
N GLY A 54 17.04 4.41 2.70
CA GLY A 54 17.23 4.88 1.32
C GLY A 54 16.10 4.47 0.37
N ALA A 55 14.91 4.16 0.90
CA ALA A 55 13.77 3.73 0.11
C ALA A 55 12.98 4.92 -0.43
N GLU A 56 12.84 5.02 -1.76
CA GLU A 56 12.08 6.09 -2.42
C GLU A 56 10.56 5.84 -2.43
N ALA A 57 10.16 4.57 -2.32
CA ALA A 57 8.77 4.16 -2.27
C ALA A 57 8.62 2.85 -1.47
N ILE A 58 7.40 2.60 -1.00
CA ILE A 58 6.95 1.28 -0.54
C ILE A 58 6.16 0.65 -1.69
N GLU A 59 6.61 -0.51 -2.14
CA GLU A 59 5.97 -1.29 -3.18
C GLU A 59 5.17 -2.42 -2.55
N PHE A 60 3.92 -2.57 -3.00
CA PHE A 60 3.00 -3.59 -2.57
C PHE A 60 2.52 -4.38 -3.77
N GLU A 61 2.45 -5.69 -3.58
CA GLU A 61 1.70 -6.60 -4.43
C GLU A 61 0.25 -6.63 -3.95
N VAL A 62 -0.67 -6.42 -4.87
CA VAL A 62 -2.12 -6.51 -4.67
C VAL A 62 -2.64 -7.64 -5.54
N TRP A 63 -3.25 -8.64 -4.91
CA TRP A 63 -3.79 -9.80 -5.58
C TRP A 63 -5.31 -9.90 -5.41
N ILE A 64 -6.02 -9.99 -6.53
CA ILE A 64 -7.48 -10.06 -6.58
C ILE A 64 -7.93 -11.54 -6.43
N PRO A 65 -8.66 -11.91 -5.35
CA PRO A 65 -9.20 -13.25 -5.19
C PRO A 65 -10.40 -13.50 -6.11
N ASN A 66 -10.77 -14.78 -6.28
CA ASN A 66 -11.95 -15.17 -7.07
C ASN A 66 -13.27 -14.58 -6.55
N ALA A 67 -13.36 -14.32 -5.24
CA ALA A 67 -14.54 -13.79 -4.58
C ALA A 67 -14.57 -12.26 -4.50
N PHE A 68 -13.63 -11.57 -5.16
CA PHE A 68 -13.67 -10.11 -5.27
C PHE A 68 -14.92 -9.66 -6.05
N PRO A 69 -15.60 -8.56 -5.66
CA PRO A 69 -15.24 -7.61 -4.60
C PRO A 69 -15.83 -7.92 -3.22
N THR A 70 -16.49 -9.07 -3.03
CA THR A 70 -17.07 -9.48 -1.74
C THR A 70 -15.97 -9.74 -0.70
N GLU A 71 -14.87 -10.35 -1.10
CA GLU A 71 -13.66 -10.48 -0.29
C GLU A 71 -12.63 -9.40 -0.64
N PRO A 72 -11.84 -8.93 0.35
CA PRO A 72 -10.79 -7.95 0.11
C PRO A 72 -9.67 -8.51 -0.78
N PRO A 73 -8.96 -7.63 -1.51
CA PRO A 73 -7.73 -8.04 -2.17
C PRO A 73 -6.67 -8.41 -1.12
N ARG A 74 -5.77 -9.32 -1.48
CA ARG A 74 -4.61 -9.64 -0.65
C ARG A 74 -3.52 -8.63 -0.95
N VAL A 75 -3.02 -7.95 0.08
CA VAL A 75 -1.95 -6.96 -0.08
C VAL A 75 -0.72 -7.38 0.72
N ARG A 76 0.44 -7.32 0.08
CA ARG A 76 1.72 -7.71 0.67
C ARG A 76 2.80 -6.72 0.26
N VAL A 77 3.69 -6.38 1.17
CA VAL A 77 4.87 -5.56 0.89
C VAL A 77 5.87 -6.38 0.07
N LEU A 78 6.36 -5.80 -1.03
CA LEU A 78 7.48 -6.30 -1.83
C LEU A 78 8.80 -5.63 -1.39
N ALA A 79 8.80 -4.31 -1.26
CA ALA A 79 9.95 -3.52 -0.84
C ALA A 79 9.49 -2.23 -0.13
N PRO A 80 10.28 -1.65 0.79
CA PRO A 80 11.46 -2.23 1.43
C PRO A 80 11.11 -3.39 2.37
N GLU A 81 12.12 -4.07 2.94
CA GLU A 81 11.89 -5.14 3.91
C GLU A 81 11.60 -4.55 5.30
N PHE A 82 10.45 -4.91 5.88
CA PHE A 82 10.06 -4.49 7.23
C PHE A 82 10.35 -5.58 8.25
N LEU A 83 10.79 -5.20 9.45
CA LEU A 83 10.87 -6.17 10.55
C LEU A 83 9.45 -6.64 10.94
N PRO A 84 9.22 -7.94 11.19
CA PRO A 84 7.91 -8.44 11.59
C PRO A 84 7.35 -7.69 12.81
N GLY A 85 6.08 -7.30 12.73
CA GLY A 85 5.39 -6.45 13.72
C GLY A 85 5.57 -4.94 13.51
N SER A 86 6.38 -4.51 12.54
CA SER A 86 6.62 -3.09 12.25
C SER A 86 5.58 -2.54 11.28
N PHE A 87 4.98 -1.39 11.61
CA PHE A 87 4.02 -0.69 10.73
C PHE A 87 2.90 -1.62 10.19
N PHE A 88 2.42 -2.53 11.03
CA PHE A 88 1.42 -3.55 10.71
C PHE A 88 1.86 -4.63 9.71
N VAL A 89 3.14 -4.66 9.35
CA VAL A 89 3.74 -5.69 8.49
C VAL A 89 4.12 -6.92 9.33
N GLN A 90 3.63 -8.08 8.92
CA GLN A 90 3.90 -9.39 9.50
C GLN A 90 5.02 -10.10 8.73
N GLN A 91 5.30 -11.36 9.10
CA GLN A 91 6.26 -12.18 8.36
C GLN A 91 5.93 -12.25 6.87
N HIS A 92 6.97 -12.28 6.03
CA HIS A 92 6.87 -12.32 4.56
C HIS A 92 6.18 -11.09 3.93
N GLY A 93 6.07 -9.96 4.65
CA GLY A 93 5.50 -8.72 4.12
C GLY A 93 3.98 -8.65 4.16
N ALA A 94 3.29 -9.63 4.78
CA ALA A 94 1.83 -9.61 4.87
C ALA A 94 1.34 -8.43 5.74
N LEU A 95 0.29 -7.73 5.32
CA LEU A 95 -0.27 -6.62 6.11
C LEU A 95 -1.39 -7.11 7.04
N CYS A 96 -1.32 -6.73 8.31
CA CYS A 96 -2.38 -6.94 9.29
C CYS A 96 -3.14 -5.63 9.51
N LEU A 97 -4.08 -5.33 8.62
CA LEU A 97 -4.89 -4.11 8.65
C LEU A 97 -6.37 -4.46 8.62
N GLU A 98 -7.17 -3.75 9.42
CA GLU A 98 -8.62 -4.00 9.51
C GLU A 98 -9.32 -3.85 8.15
N ILE A 99 -8.86 -2.91 7.32
CA ILE A 99 -9.46 -2.67 5.98
C ILE A 99 -9.29 -3.86 5.03
N LEU A 100 -8.37 -4.78 5.34
CA LEU A 100 -8.10 -6.01 4.59
C LEU A 100 -8.79 -7.23 5.22
N THR A 101 -9.69 -7.03 6.18
CA THR A 101 -10.53 -8.09 6.76
C THR A 101 -11.92 -8.06 6.13
N ASN A 102 -12.65 -9.17 6.23
CA ASN A 102 -14.06 -9.23 5.79
C ASN A 102 -14.99 -8.26 6.55
N GLN A 103 -14.57 -7.76 7.72
CA GLN A 103 -15.36 -6.83 8.53
C GLN A 103 -15.04 -5.36 8.19
N GLY A 104 -13.78 -5.04 7.88
CA GLY A 104 -13.36 -3.67 7.53
C GLY A 104 -13.34 -3.36 6.04
N TRP A 105 -13.40 -4.38 5.17
CA TRP A 105 -13.42 -4.20 3.72
C TRP A 105 -14.77 -3.69 3.21
N SER A 106 -14.72 -2.78 2.24
CA SER A 106 -15.90 -2.32 1.50
C SER A 106 -15.72 -2.61 0.01
N PRO A 107 -16.64 -3.34 -0.64
CA PRO A 107 -16.62 -3.57 -2.09
C PRO A 107 -16.67 -2.28 -2.94
N ALA A 108 -17.08 -1.16 -2.34
CA ALA A 108 -17.12 0.15 -3.00
C ALA A 108 -15.77 0.90 -2.95
N MET A 109 -14.76 0.36 -2.28
CA MET A 109 -13.43 0.98 -2.15
C MET A 109 -12.62 0.76 -3.43
N SER A 110 -12.12 1.84 -4.03
CA SER A 110 -11.17 1.73 -5.14
C SER A 110 -9.77 1.37 -4.66
N PHE A 111 -8.93 0.78 -5.52
CA PHE A 111 -7.56 0.44 -5.14
C PHE A 111 -6.70 1.67 -4.78
N LEU A 112 -6.96 2.83 -5.38
CA LEU A 112 -6.31 4.08 -4.99
C LEU A 112 -6.68 4.47 -3.55
N GLN A 113 -7.96 4.35 -3.18
CA GLN A 113 -8.39 4.60 -1.80
C GLN A 113 -7.78 3.60 -0.82
N LEU A 114 -7.69 2.34 -1.23
CA LEU A 114 -7.01 1.30 -0.46
C LEU A 114 -5.57 1.72 -0.18
N GLY A 115 -4.82 2.15 -1.21
CA GLY A 115 -3.44 2.62 -1.03
C GLY A 115 -3.31 3.82 -0.11
N VAL A 116 -4.21 4.80 -0.21
CA VAL A 116 -4.22 5.96 0.70
C VAL A 116 -4.52 5.54 2.15
N GLN A 117 -5.45 4.61 2.38
CA GLN A 117 -5.74 4.10 3.72
C GLN A 117 -4.59 3.27 4.29
N VAL A 118 -3.98 2.39 3.48
CA VAL A 118 -2.78 1.63 3.88
C VAL A 118 -1.68 2.60 4.29
N LYS A 119 -1.37 3.60 3.46
CA LYS A 119 -0.38 4.64 3.78
C LYS A 119 -0.70 5.34 5.11
N SER A 120 -1.95 5.75 5.30
CA SER A 120 -2.39 6.44 6.52
C SER A 120 -2.19 5.59 7.77
N MET A 121 -2.63 4.33 7.74
CA MET A 121 -2.46 3.42 8.88
C MET A 121 -1.00 3.08 9.14
N MET A 122 -0.20 2.82 8.09
CA MET A 122 1.24 2.58 8.26
C MET A 122 1.94 3.81 8.85
N SER A 123 1.55 5.03 8.46
CA SER A 123 2.11 6.27 9.01
C SER A 123 1.77 6.49 10.48
N ALA A 124 0.62 5.97 10.94
CA ALA A 124 0.23 5.93 12.35
C ALA A 124 0.91 4.80 13.14
N GLY A 125 1.44 3.80 12.44
CA GLY A 125 2.16 2.67 13.02
C GLY A 125 3.58 3.03 13.47
N GLN A 126 4.20 2.10 14.19
CA GLN A 126 5.58 2.21 14.65
C GLN A 126 6.34 0.93 14.27
N GLY A 127 7.65 1.04 14.14
CA GLY A 127 8.50 -0.11 13.86
C GLY A 127 9.79 0.26 13.14
N ARG A 128 10.41 -0.72 12.49
CA ARG A 128 11.68 -0.56 11.78
C ARG A 128 11.66 -1.21 10.41
N ILE A 129 12.38 -0.58 9.49
CA ILE A 129 12.69 -1.12 8.17
C ILE A 129 14.04 -1.81 8.29
N ALA A 130 14.12 -3.08 7.88
CA ALA A 130 15.32 -3.90 7.94
C ALA A 130 16.35 -3.48 6.89
N GLY A 131 15.88 -3.09 5.70
CA GLY A 131 16.70 -2.60 4.61
C GLY A 131 15.86 -2.36 3.36
N ALA A 132 16.45 -1.79 2.30
CA ALA A 132 15.76 -1.49 1.05
C ALA A 132 15.16 -2.73 0.33
N GLY A 133 15.50 -3.95 0.76
CA GLY A 133 15.17 -5.19 0.05
C GLY A 133 16.11 -5.44 -1.13
N PRO A 134 16.07 -6.65 -1.75
CA PRO A 134 16.80 -6.90 -2.97
C PRO A 134 16.21 -6.05 -4.11
N MET A 135 17.06 -5.23 -4.73
CA MET A 135 16.78 -4.56 -6.01
C MET A 135 16.63 -5.57 -7.14
#